data_AF-A0A358NIP3-F1
#
_entry.id   AF-A0A358NIP3-F1
#
_cell.length_a   1.000
_cell.length_b   1.000
_cell.length_c   1.000
_cell.angle_alpha   90.00
_cell.angle_beta   90.00
_cell.angle_gamma   90.00
#
_symmetry.space_group_name_H-M   'P 1'
#
loop_
_entity.id
_entity.type
_entity.pdbx_description
1 polymer ?
#
loop_
_entity_poly.entity_id
_entity_poly.type
_entity_poly.pdbx_seq_one_letter_code
_entity_poly.pdbx_strand_id
1 'polypeptide(L)' 'FDLIVMGNRGLPKFKRFFVGSVTQKVISEAPCPVLVIRSNFEP' A
#
# COMPACT_ATOMS: atom_id res chain seq x y z
N PHE A 1 13.78 13.07 -1.63
CA PHE A 1 13.41 11.68 -1.99
C PHE A 1 12.47 11.79 -3.18
N ASP A 2 12.65 10.94 -4.18
CA ASP A 2 11.87 11.03 -5.42
C ASP A 2 10.73 10.00 -5.48
N LEU A 3 10.70 9.05 -4.54
CA LEU A 3 9.71 7.98 -4.45
C LEU A 3 9.62 7.41 -3.02
N ILE A 4 8.42 7.12 -2.55
CA ILE A 4 8.17 6.31 -1.34
C ILE A 4 7.79 4.89 -1.76
N VAL A 5 8.41 3.88 -1.17
CA VAL A 5 8.08 2.46 -1.38
C VAL A 5 7.58 1.85 -0.07
N MET A 6 6.41 1.24 -0.09
CA MET A 6 5.83 0.59 1.10
C MET A 6 5.06 -0.68 0.78
N GLY A 7 5.03 -1.59 1.75
CA GLY A 7 4.20 -2.79 1.67
C GLY A 7 2.75 -2.53 2.10
N ASN A 8 1.81 -3.24 1.47
CA ASN A 8 0.43 -3.34 1.93
C ASN A 8 0.21 -4.72 2.55
N ARG A 9 0.10 -4.79 3.88
CA ARG A 9 -0.34 -6.00 4.58
C ARG A 9 -1.84 -6.16 4.34
N GLY A 10 -2.22 -6.86 3.28
CA GLY A 10 -3.60 -7.28 3.07
C GLY A 10 -3.95 -8.39 4.06
N LEU A 11 -5.07 -8.27 4.78
CA LEU A 11 -5.64 -9.45 5.44
C LEU A 11 -6.17 -10.38 4.35
N PRO A 12 -5.97 -11.70 4.44
CA PRO A 12 -6.19 -12.67 3.36
C PRO A 12 -7.61 -12.72 2.77
N LYS A 13 -8.60 -12.04 3.37
CA LYS A 13 -10.01 -12.09 2.97
C LYS A 13 -10.69 -10.73 2.79
N PHE A 14 -10.04 -9.61 3.14
CA PHE A 14 -10.66 -8.30 2.97
C PHE A 14 -10.42 -7.77 1.56
N LYS A 15 -11.50 -7.83 0.77
CA LYS A 15 -11.74 -7.27 -0.56
C LYS A 15 -10.54 -6.60 -1.24
N ARG A 16 -10.24 -7.08 -2.44
CA ARG A 16 -9.30 -6.56 -3.46
C ARG A 16 -9.29 -5.02 -3.66
N PHE A 17 -10.29 -4.32 -3.13
CA PHE A 17 -10.52 -2.88 -3.20
C PHE A 17 -10.13 -2.05 -1.95
N PHE A 18 -9.73 -2.66 -0.83
CA PHE A 18 -9.34 -1.89 0.36
C PHE A 18 -7.84 -1.59 0.43
N VAL A 19 -7.51 -0.31 0.59
CA VAL A 19 -6.18 0.21 0.93
C VAL A 19 -6.12 0.40 2.45
N GLY A 20 -5.07 -0.09 3.11
CA GLY A 20 -4.93 0.07 4.57
C GLY A 20 -4.90 1.54 4.99
N SER A 21 -5.36 1.86 6.20
CA SER A 21 -5.48 3.25 6.70
C SER A 21 -4.15 4.02 6.65
N VAL A 22 -3.03 3.37 6.96
CA VAL A 22 -1.69 3.96 6.86
C VAL A 22 -1.34 4.26 5.41
N THR A 23 -1.53 3.29 4.52
CA THR A 23 -1.28 3.46 3.08
C THR A 23 -2.13 4.59 2.50
N GLN A 24 -3.39 4.69 2.90
CA GLN A 24 -4.29 5.77 2.47
C GLN A 24 -3.78 7.14 2.91
N LYS A 25 -3.35 7.25 4.18
CA LYS A 25 -2.80 8.51 4.70
C LYS A 25 -1.53 8.91 3.96
N VAL A 26 -0.61 7.97 3.73
CA VAL A 26 0.64 8.23 3.00
C VAL A 26 0.36 8.68 1.57
N ILE A 27 -0.52 7.99 0.84
CA ILE A 27 -0.89 8.40 -0.54
C ILE A 27 -1.50 9.80 -0.57
N SER A 28 -2.28 10.17 0.45
CA SER A 28 -2.96 11.46 0.54
C SER A 28 -2.02 12.63 0.85
N GLU A 29 -0.92 12.39 1.55
CA GLU A 29 -0.06 13.45 2.11
C GLU A 29 1.34 13.47 1.49
N ALA A 30 1.72 12.46 0.71
CA ALA A 30 3.07 12.35 0.17
C ALA A 30 3.38 13.47 -0.85
N PRO A 31 4.54 14.15 -0.71
CA PRO A 31 4.98 15.15 -1.67
C PRO A 31 5.58 14.55 -2.95
N CYS A 32 5.63 13.22 -3.05
CA CYS A 32 6.23 12.47 -4.15
C CYS A 32 5.42 11.21 -4.45
N PRO A 33 5.64 10.55 -5.59
CA PRO A 33 4.97 9.30 -5.92
C PRO A 33 5.13 8.23 -4.83
N VAL A 34 4.12 7.36 -4.70
CA VAL A 34 4.10 6.27 -3.72
C VAL A 34 3.86 4.93 -4.43
N LEU A 35 4.84 4.03 -4.37
CA LEU A 35 4.74 2.67 -4.87
C LEU A 35 4.30 1.72 -3.73
N VAL A 36 3.12 1.13 -3.89
CA VAL A 36 2.55 0.20 -2.90
C VAL A 36 2.68 -1.23 -3.41
N ILE A 37 3.46 -2.05 -2.69
CA ILE A 37 3.70 -3.45 -3.03
C ILE A 37 2.67 -4.33 -2.29
N ARG A 38 1.88 -5.11 -3.04
CA ARG A 38 0.99 -6.14 -2.47
C ARG A 38 1.74 -7.48 -2.47
N SER A 39 1.92 -8.08 -1.29
CA SER A 39 2.46 -9.43 -1.19
C SER A 39 1.33 -10.44 -1.39
N ASN A 40 1.20 -10.95 -2.61
CA ASN A 40 0.33 -12.08 -2.94
C ASN A 40 1.19 -13.35 -3.10
N PHE A 41 2.08 -13.62 -2.14
CA PHE A 41 2.86 -14.85 -2.18
C PHE A 41 1.95 -16.02 -1.75
N GLU A 42 1.31 -16.66 -2.72
CA GLU A 42 0.87 -18.05 -2.62
C GLU A 42 2.06 -18.93 -3.06
N PRO A 43 2.63 -19.77 -2.18
CA PRO A 43 3.69 -20.70 -2.55
C PRO A 43 3.21 -21.79 -3.51
#